data_AF-A0A7C7D274-F1
#
_entry.id   AF-A0A7C7D274-F1
#
_cell.length_a   1.000
_cell.length_b   1.000
_cell.length_c   1.000
_cell.angle_alpha   90.00
_cell.angle_beta   90.00
_cell.angle_gamma   90.00
#
_symmetry.space_group_name_H-M   'P 1'
#
loop_
_entity.id
_entity.type
_entity.pdbx_description
1 polymer ?
#
loop_
_entity_poly.entity_id
_entity_poly.type
_entity_poly.pdbx_seq_one_letter_code
_entity_poly.pdbx_strand_id
1 'polypeptide(L)'
;MTRRLGLIVNPIAGMGGKVGLKGTDGEEIVKKALLLGAKKVAPNKAKITLKYIKDNIDKLEVFTYPGDMGEKECKELGISAVVVGNINMDNTTYLDTEKAALRMIEEKVDLILFAGGDGTARNIYESVGDRVPVIGIPAGVKIHSAVFATNPLNAGRIVVDFFNSENVEIRDSEVMDIDEEQFRAGKVVAKLYGYMKVPYEQAYVQSLKVGGMYSDDICLEGIADFIIENMENGYVYLIGPGTTTGKVLERMGLPYTL
;
A
#
# COMPACT_ATOMS: atom_id res chain seq x y z
N MET A 1 -8.49 24.49 16.70
CA MET A 1 -7.67 23.29 16.98
C MET A 1 -6.55 23.23 15.97
N THR A 2 -5.32 22.90 16.38
CA THR A 2 -4.23 22.62 15.44
C THR A 2 -4.46 21.24 14.86
N ARG A 3 -4.47 21.12 13.53
CA ARG A 3 -4.66 19.85 12.81
C ARG A 3 -3.34 19.11 12.76
N ARG A 4 -3.31 17.84 13.16
CA ARG A 4 -2.07 17.04 13.30
C ARG A 4 -2.11 15.82 12.39
N LEU A 5 -1.21 15.78 11.42
CA LEU A 5 -1.05 14.65 10.50
C LEU A 5 0.23 13.88 10.83
N GLY A 6 0.12 12.59 11.10
CA GLY A 6 1.27 11.68 11.16
C GLY A 6 1.59 11.12 9.79
N LEU A 7 2.83 11.26 9.32
CA LEU A 7 3.34 10.69 8.08
C LEU A 7 4.30 9.55 8.38
N ILE A 8 4.09 8.40 7.73
CA ILE A 8 5.01 7.26 7.79
C ILE A 8 5.28 6.75 6.38
N VAL A 9 6.52 6.82 5.91
CA VAL A 9 6.90 6.27 4.60
C VAL A 9 7.70 4.98 4.82
N ASN A 10 7.26 3.87 4.24
CA ASN A 10 8.11 2.69 4.10
C ASN A 10 8.96 2.83 2.82
N PRO A 11 10.26 3.12 2.92
CA PRO A 11 11.07 3.52 1.76
C PRO A 11 11.32 2.40 0.75
N ILE A 12 11.20 1.14 1.17
CA ILE A 12 11.42 -0.04 0.33
C ILE A 12 10.13 -0.58 -0.28
N ALA A 13 8.97 -0.09 0.16
CA ALA A 13 7.68 -0.59 -0.32
C ALA A 13 7.50 -0.37 -1.84
N GLY A 14 6.99 -1.42 -2.50
CA GLY A 14 6.70 -1.41 -3.93
C GLY A 14 7.90 -1.65 -4.85
N MET A 15 9.10 -1.90 -4.33
CA MET A 15 10.28 -2.19 -5.16
C MET A 15 10.21 -3.57 -5.84
N GLY A 16 9.78 -4.61 -5.11
CA GLY A 16 9.84 -6.00 -5.55
C GLY A 16 8.91 -6.32 -6.72
N GLY A 17 7.67 -5.81 -6.68
CA GLY A 17 6.71 -6.04 -7.76
C GLY A 17 7.17 -5.51 -9.13
N LYS A 18 7.99 -4.45 -9.17
CA LYS A 18 8.54 -3.89 -10.42
C LYS A 18 9.61 -4.76 -11.09
N VAL A 19 10.23 -5.64 -10.32
CA VAL A 19 11.29 -6.54 -10.80
C VAL A 19 10.83 -8.01 -10.78
N GLY A 20 9.51 -8.24 -10.75
CA GLY A 20 8.93 -9.59 -10.76
C GLY A 20 9.17 -10.38 -9.47
N LEU A 21 9.57 -9.72 -8.38
CA LEU A 21 9.72 -10.35 -7.07
C LEU A 21 8.39 -10.35 -6.32
N LYS A 22 8.20 -11.42 -5.56
CA LYS A 22 7.04 -11.72 -4.72
C LYS A 22 6.99 -10.87 -3.43
N GLY A 23 7.18 -9.55 -3.55
CA GLY A 23 7.28 -8.62 -2.41
C GLY A 23 8.70 -8.10 -2.16
N THR A 24 8.91 -7.43 -1.02
CA THR A 24 10.20 -6.83 -0.59
C THR A 24 10.59 -7.26 0.81
N ASP A 25 10.03 -8.35 1.31
CA ASP A 25 10.17 -8.73 2.71
C ASP A 25 11.46 -9.54 2.92
N GLY A 26 12.34 -9.01 3.77
CA GLY A 26 13.65 -9.59 4.05
C GLY A 26 14.80 -8.90 3.30
N GLU A 27 15.94 -8.73 3.99
CA GLU A 27 17.10 -7.99 3.48
C GLU A 27 17.64 -8.55 2.15
N GLU A 28 17.64 -9.88 1.99
CA GLU A 28 18.12 -10.54 0.78
C GLU A 28 17.23 -10.25 -0.45
N ILE A 29 15.90 -10.11 -0.26
CA ILE A 29 14.97 -9.75 -1.33
C ILE A 29 15.15 -8.29 -1.72
N VAL A 30 15.36 -7.40 -0.75
CA VAL A 30 15.65 -5.98 -0.99
C VAL A 30 16.95 -5.80 -1.77
N LYS A 31 18.03 -6.49 -1.37
CA LYS A 31 19.32 -6.50 -2.10
C LYS A 31 19.13 -7.00 -3.54
N LYS A 32 18.41 -8.12 -3.71
CA LYS A 32 18.09 -8.66 -5.03
C LYS A 32 17.29 -7.68 -5.88
N ALA A 33 16.32 -6.98 -5.31
CA ALA A 33 15.52 -5.99 -6.03
C ALA A 33 16.38 -4.82 -6.52
N LEU A 34 17.29 -4.32 -5.68
CA LEU A 34 18.24 -3.26 -6.04
C LEU A 34 19.18 -3.71 -7.16
N LEU A 35 19.72 -4.93 -7.09
CA LEU A 35 20.56 -5.50 -8.16
C LEU A 35 19.81 -5.63 -9.50
N LEU A 36 18.50 -5.88 -9.45
CA LEU A 36 17.62 -5.92 -10.62
C LEU A 36 17.18 -4.52 -11.10
N GLY A 37 17.72 -3.44 -10.52
CA GLY A 37 17.45 -2.06 -10.93
C GLY A 37 16.15 -1.47 -10.36
N ALA A 38 15.57 -2.08 -9.31
CA ALA A 38 14.39 -1.53 -8.65
C ALA A 38 14.69 -0.14 -8.06
N LYS A 39 13.77 0.81 -8.31
CA LYS A 39 13.82 2.16 -7.73
C LYS A 39 12.79 2.28 -6.61
N LYS A 40 13.11 3.06 -5.57
CA LYS A 40 12.17 3.40 -4.48
C LYS A 40 10.93 4.08 -5.06
N VAL A 41 9.75 3.52 -4.81
CA VAL A 41 8.46 4.00 -5.37
C VAL A 41 7.66 4.77 -4.33
N ALA A 42 7.61 4.27 -3.09
CA ALA A 42 6.85 4.87 -2.00
C ALA A 42 7.20 6.36 -1.74
N PRO A 43 8.49 6.77 -1.65
CA PRO A 43 8.88 8.18 -1.52
C PRO A 43 8.23 9.13 -2.54
N ASN A 44 8.26 8.75 -3.82
CA ASN A 44 7.72 9.59 -4.89
C ASN A 44 6.19 9.68 -4.83
N LYS A 45 5.52 8.58 -4.47
CA LYS A 45 4.06 8.57 -4.27
C LYS A 45 3.66 9.41 -3.05
N ALA A 46 4.40 9.30 -1.94
CA ALA A 46 4.23 10.16 -0.78
C ALA A 46 4.34 11.65 -1.14
N LYS A 47 5.34 12.02 -1.95
CA LYS A 47 5.49 13.42 -2.42
C LYS A 47 4.31 13.92 -3.24
N ILE A 48 3.74 13.10 -4.11
CA ILE A 48 2.53 13.47 -4.88
C ILE A 48 1.38 13.79 -3.91
N THR A 49 1.15 12.91 -2.93
CA THR A 49 0.12 13.10 -1.91
C THR A 49 0.36 14.33 -1.05
N LEU A 50 1.56 14.49 -0.51
CA LEU A 50 1.95 15.60 0.37
C LEU A 50 1.87 16.95 -0.33
N LYS A 51 2.23 17.01 -1.61
CA LYS A 51 2.08 18.23 -2.41
C LYS A 51 0.62 18.66 -2.47
N TYR A 52 -0.28 17.73 -2.78
CA TYR A 52 -1.72 18.04 -2.81
C TYR A 52 -2.22 18.52 -1.44
N ILE A 53 -1.83 17.84 -0.36
CA ILE A 53 -2.21 18.23 1.02
C ILE A 53 -1.70 19.64 1.33
N LYS A 54 -0.42 19.92 1.06
CA LYS A 54 0.20 21.22 1.31
C LYS A 54 -0.54 22.35 0.58
N ASP A 55 -0.95 22.12 -0.66
CA ASP A 55 -1.60 23.12 -1.50
C ASP A 55 -3.07 23.36 -1.11
N ASN A 56 -3.68 22.50 -0.28
CA ASN A 56 -5.12 22.52 0.02
C ASN A 56 -5.49 22.52 1.53
N ILE A 57 -4.51 22.43 2.43
CA ILE A 57 -4.74 22.51 3.89
C ILE A 57 -3.86 23.58 4.51
N ASP A 58 -4.50 24.62 5.03
CA ASP A 58 -3.84 25.61 5.87
C ASP A 58 -3.65 25.09 7.30
N LYS A 59 -2.54 25.50 7.95
CA LYS A 59 -2.25 25.26 9.37
C LYS A 59 -2.27 23.78 9.77
N LEU A 60 -1.61 22.94 8.96
CA LEU A 60 -1.37 21.54 9.26
C LEU A 60 -0.01 21.36 9.95
N GLU A 61 -0.01 20.74 11.13
CA GLU A 61 1.20 20.29 11.82
C GLU A 61 1.50 18.85 11.38
N VAL A 62 2.63 18.65 10.71
CA VAL A 62 3.02 17.32 10.20
C VAL A 62 4.05 16.70 11.14
N PHE A 63 3.77 15.51 11.64
CA PHE A 63 4.70 14.67 12.38
C PHE A 63 5.21 13.58 11.45
N THR A 64 6.51 13.29 11.48
CA THR A 64 7.11 12.27 10.61
C THR A 64 8.25 11.55 11.31
N TYR A 65 8.68 10.43 10.73
CA TYR A 65 9.86 9.70 11.19
C TYR A 65 11.13 10.10 10.39
N PRO A 66 12.35 9.90 10.92
CA PRO A 66 13.57 10.46 10.35
C PRO A 66 13.96 9.86 8.99
N GLY A 67 14.77 10.60 8.24
CA GLY A 67 15.39 10.15 6.99
C GLY A 67 14.39 9.79 5.90
N ASP A 68 14.55 8.60 5.33
CA ASP A 68 13.72 8.08 4.23
C ASP A 68 12.30 7.67 4.67
N MET A 69 11.96 7.82 5.95
CA MET A 69 10.65 7.46 6.50
C MET A 69 9.65 8.64 6.55
N GLY A 70 9.92 9.70 5.78
CA GLY A 70 9.02 10.83 5.55
C GLY A 70 9.67 12.21 5.76
N GLU A 71 10.77 12.29 6.53
CA GLU A 71 11.48 13.56 6.76
C GLU A 71 12.02 14.16 5.45
N LYS A 72 12.63 13.35 4.59
CA LYS A 72 13.20 13.82 3.32
C LYS A 72 12.11 14.33 2.38
N GLU A 73 10.99 13.63 2.29
CA GLU A 73 9.83 14.03 1.46
C GLU A 73 9.26 15.37 1.93
N CYS A 74 9.12 15.57 3.24
CA CYS A 74 8.69 16.85 3.82
C CYS A 74 9.68 17.97 3.50
N LYS A 75 10.99 17.74 3.68
CA LYS A 75 12.03 18.74 3.39
C LYS A 75 12.06 19.14 1.91
N GLU A 76 12.02 18.17 1.00
CA GLU A 76 12.01 18.43 -0.44
C GLU A 76 10.80 19.26 -0.89
N LEU A 77 9.65 19.08 -0.23
CA LEU A 77 8.43 19.86 -0.50
C LEU A 77 8.35 21.16 0.30
N GLY A 78 9.32 21.48 1.15
CA GLY A 78 9.30 22.65 2.02
C GLY A 78 8.14 22.61 3.04
N ILE A 79 7.80 21.42 3.53
CA ILE A 79 6.85 21.21 4.62
C ILE A 79 7.64 21.18 5.94
N SER A 80 7.30 22.06 6.88
CA SER A 80 7.89 22.06 8.21
C SER A 80 7.28 20.94 9.05
N ALA A 81 7.98 19.81 9.16
CA ALA A 81 7.54 18.65 9.91
C ALA A 81 8.31 18.48 11.24
N VAL A 82 7.62 18.02 12.27
CA VAL A 82 8.19 17.57 13.54
C VAL A 82 8.69 16.15 13.35
N VAL A 83 10.01 15.96 13.39
CA VAL A 83 10.63 14.64 13.27
C VAL A 83 10.67 14.00 14.65
N VAL A 84 10.04 12.83 14.79
CA VAL A 84 9.95 12.10 16.06
C VAL A 84 10.75 10.81 16.01
N GLY A 85 11.35 10.43 17.14
CA GLY A 85 12.12 9.19 17.27
C GLY A 85 13.45 9.19 16.50
N ASN A 86 13.94 7.98 16.22
CA ASN A 86 15.29 7.76 15.75
C ASN A 86 15.39 6.40 15.03
N ILE A 87 16.19 6.35 13.97
CA ILE A 87 16.43 5.15 13.15
C ILE A 87 17.91 4.94 12.88
N ASN A 88 18.27 3.72 12.50
CA ASN A 88 19.49 3.49 11.76
C ASN A 88 19.26 3.91 10.29
N MET A 89 19.88 5.00 9.85
CA MET A 89 19.68 5.53 8.49
C MET A 89 20.15 4.58 7.38
N ASP A 90 21.04 3.64 7.69
CA ASP A 90 21.58 2.70 6.71
C ASP A 90 20.70 1.47 6.51
N ASN A 91 19.87 1.12 7.52
CA ASN A 91 19.01 -0.06 7.47
C ASN A 91 17.70 0.17 8.25
N THR A 92 16.63 0.45 7.51
CA THR A 92 15.28 0.57 8.08
C THR A 92 14.55 -0.76 7.97
N THR A 93 13.78 -1.08 9.01
CA THR A 93 13.09 -2.36 9.16
C THR A 93 11.59 -2.14 9.45
N TYR A 94 10.82 -3.23 9.44
CA TYR A 94 9.41 -3.16 9.81
C TYR A 94 9.20 -2.65 11.26
N LEU A 95 10.13 -2.95 12.17
CA LEU A 95 10.11 -2.45 13.55
C LEU A 95 10.17 -0.92 13.62
N ASP A 96 10.84 -0.28 12.66
CA ASP A 96 10.88 1.18 12.58
C ASP A 96 9.53 1.75 12.17
N THR A 97 8.76 1.03 11.33
CA THR A 97 7.37 1.40 10.98
C THR A 97 6.46 1.28 12.20
N GLU A 98 6.61 0.21 12.98
CA GLU A 98 5.83 0.00 14.21
C GLU A 98 6.13 1.07 15.27
N LYS A 99 7.42 1.36 15.50
CA LYS A 99 7.84 2.45 16.39
C LYS A 99 7.33 3.81 15.92
N ALA A 100 7.42 4.11 14.62
CA ALA A 100 6.89 5.35 14.07
C ALA A 100 5.39 5.48 14.35
N ALA A 101 4.62 4.40 14.13
CA ALA A 101 3.19 4.38 14.38
C ALA A 101 2.83 4.60 15.87
N LEU A 102 3.57 3.98 16.79
CA LEU A 102 3.42 4.23 18.23
C LEU A 102 3.73 5.69 18.60
N ARG A 103 4.80 6.27 18.02
CA ARG A 103 5.12 7.69 18.22
C ARG A 103 4.01 8.61 17.74
N MET A 104 3.36 8.31 16.61
CA MET A 104 2.23 9.12 16.14
C MET A 104 1.07 9.14 17.14
N ILE A 105 0.81 8.03 17.83
CA ILE A 105 -0.19 7.97 18.91
C ILE A 105 0.23 8.82 20.11
N GLU A 106 1.49 8.74 20.52
CA GLU A 106 2.04 9.52 21.64
C GLU A 106 1.95 11.04 21.39
N GLU A 107 2.23 11.47 20.15
CA GLU A 107 2.09 12.87 19.72
C GLU A 107 0.63 13.31 19.52
N LYS A 108 -0.32 12.38 19.64
CA LYS A 108 -1.77 12.59 19.48
C LYS A 108 -2.09 13.19 18.11
N VAL A 109 -1.60 12.56 17.05
CA VAL A 109 -2.02 12.94 15.70
C VAL A 109 -3.49 12.59 15.47
N ASP A 110 -4.17 13.38 14.65
CA ASP A 110 -5.59 13.19 14.34
C ASP A 110 -5.80 12.12 13.25
N LEU A 111 -4.81 11.96 12.36
CA LEU A 111 -4.80 11.02 11.24
C LEU A 111 -3.39 10.53 10.97
N ILE A 112 -3.23 9.24 10.66
CA ILE A 112 -1.97 8.67 10.16
C ILE A 112 -2.09 8.43 8.65
N LEU A 113 -1.29 9.14 7.87
CA LEU A 113 -1.06 8.89 6.45
C LEU A 113 0.20 8.05 6.28
N PHE A 114 0.11 6.92 5.60
CA PHE A 114 1.28 6.06 5.40
C PHE A 114 1.47 5.64 3.95
N ALA A 115 2.72 5.49 3.50
CA ALA A 115 3.03 4.98 2.17
C ALA A 115 3.64 3.58 2.25
N GLY A 116 2.95 2.59 1.67
CA GLY A 116 3.32 1.18 1.85
C GLY A 116 2.52 0.19 1.01
N GLY A 117 2.70 -1.10 1.31
CA GLY A 117 1.84 -2.21 0.85
C GLY A 117 1.15 -2.89 2.03
N ASP A 118 0.49 -4.02 1.78
CA ASP A 118 -0.28 -4.74 2.81
C ASP A 118 0.54 -5.09 4.06
N GLY A 119 1.80 -5.56 3.91
CA GLY A 119 2.68 -5.78 5.06
C GLY A 119 2.94 -4.53 5.91
N THR A 120 3.00 -3.34 5.29
CA THR A 120 3.11 -2.06 6.03
C THR A 120 1.81 -1.73 6.75
N ALA A 121 0.65 -1.97 6.11
CA ALA A 121 -0.65 -1.79 6.76
C ALA A 121 -0.81 -2.74 7.95
N ARG A 122 -0.34 -3.99 7.84
CA ARG A 122 -0.26 -4.96 8.94
C ARG A 122 0.59 -4.42 10.09
N ASN A 123 1.81 -3.94 9.83
CA ASN A 123 2.66 -3.39 10.90
C ASN A 123 2.03 -2.18 11.60
N ILE A 124 1.36 -1.30 10.85
CA ILE A 124 0.63 -0.17 11.42
C ILE A 124 -0.54 -0.67 12.26
N TYR A 125 -1.29 -1.66 11.79
CA TYR A 125 -2.38 -2.26 12.56
C TYR A 125 -1.91 -2.87 13.88
N GLU A 126 -0.85 -3.68 13.88
CA GLU A 126 -0.27 -4.26 15.11
C GLU A 126 0.11 -3.18 16.13
N SER A 127 0.49 -1.99 15.64
CA SER A 127 0.92 -0.87 16.47
C SER A 127 -0.19 0.10 16.86
N VAL A 128 -1.19 0.33 16.00
CA VAL A 128 -2.21 1.37 16.19
C VAL A 128 -3.53 0.77 16.65
N GLY A 129 -3.91 -0.38 16.10
CA GLY A 129 -5.25 -0.95 16.23
C GLY A 129 -6.31 0.02 15.70
N ASP A 130 -7.31 0.31 16.52
CA ASP A 130 -8.45 1.18 16.21
C ASP A 130 -8.35 2.60 16.84
N ARG A 131 -7.17 2.94 17.40
CA ARG A 131 -6.97 4.13 18.23
C ARG A 131 -6.93 5.44 17.45
N VAL A 132 -6.38 5.43 16.24
CA VAL A 132 -6.22 6.61 15.39
C VAL A 132 -6.65 6.23 13.96
N PRO A 133 -7.46 7.06 13.27
CA PRO A 133 -7.75 6.85 11.87
C PRO A 133 -6.49 6.79 11.01
N VAL A 134 -6.51 5.97 9.96
CA VAL A 134 -5.40 5.80 9.04
C VAL A 134 -5.87 5.90 7.59
N ILE A 135 -4.96 6.31 6.70
CA ILE A 135 -5.17 6.18 5.25
C ILE A 135 -3.85 5.86 4.55
N GLY A 136 -3.87 4.81 3.73
CA GLY A 136 -2.71 4.32 3.00
C GLY A 136 -2.55 4.95 1.61
N ILE A 137 -1.33 5.32 1.27
CA ILE A 137 -0.86 5.65 -0.07
C ILE A 137 -0.35 4.36 -0.72
N PRO A 138 -1.00 3.87 -1.78
CA PRO A 138 -0.68 2.56 -2.35
C PRO A 138 0.69 2.56 -3.03
N ALA A 139 1.71 1.92 -2.45
CA ALA A 139 3.06 1.86 -3.02
C ALA A 139 3.23 0.72 -4.03
N GLY A 140 2.62 -0.45 -3.75
CA GLY A 140 2.67 -1.64 -4.59
C GLY A 140 1.50 -1.79 -5.57
N VAL A 141 1.47 -2.93 -6.27
CA VAL A 141 0.38 -3.33 -7.20
C VAL A 141 -0.51 -4.46 -6.64
N LYS A 142 -0.07 -5.11 -5.56
CA LYS A 142 -0.79 -6.17 -4.84
C LYS A 142 -1.23 -5.60 -3.49
N ILE A 143 -2.30 -4.82 -3.50
CA ILE A 143 -2.90 -4.23 -2.30
C ILE A 143 -4.28 -4.85 -2.15
N HIS A 144 -4.46 -5.54 -1.03
CA HIS A 144 -5.67 -6.27 -0.66
C HIS A 144 -6.41 -5.58 0.49
N SER A 145 -5.69 -4.87 1.37
CA SER A 145 -6.30 -4.15 2.48
C SER A 145 -7.18 -3.00 1.98
N ALA A 146 -8.35 -2.83 2.61
CA ALA A 146 -9.30 -1.76 2.31
C ALA A 146 -8.91 -0.41 2.97
N VAL A 147 -7.72 -0.33 3.55
CA VAL A 147 -7.21 0.88 4.23
C VAL A 147 -6.42 1.82 3.32
N PHE A 148 -6.32 1.49 2.03
CA PHE A 148 -5.62 2.30 1.04
C PHE A 148 -6.59 3.13 0.20
N ALA A 149 -6.16 4.33 -0.14
CA ALA A 149 -6.79 5.07 -1.23
C ALA A 149 -6.51 4.38 -2.57
N THR A 150 -7.39 4.60 -3.53
CA THR A 150 -7.26 4.04 -4.90
C THR A 150 -6.00 4.51 -5.64
N ASN A 151 -5.44 5.68 -5.31
CA ASN A 151 -4.17 6.18 -5.82
C ASN A 151 -3.61 7.30 -4.91
N PRO A 152 -2.33 7.73 -5.10
CA PRO A 152 -1.72 8.76 -4.25
C PRO A 152 -2.44 10.11 -4.23
N LEU A 153 -3.02 10.56 -5.34
CA LEU A 153 -3.76 11.82 -5.38
C LEU A 153 -5.04 11.72 -4.56
N ASN A 154 -5.75 10.59 -4.67
CA ASN A 154 -6.96 10.33 -3.91
C ASN A 154 -6.68 10.17 -2.40
N ALA A 155 -5.51 9.65 -2.01
CA ALA A 155 -5.09 9.70 -0.60
C ALA A 155 -4.99 11.15 -0.10
N GLY A 156 -4.47 12.06 -0.93
CA GLY A 156 -4.37 13.48 -0.59
C GLY A 156 -5.74 14.13 -0.46
N ARG A 157 -6.68 13.81 -1.35
CA ARG A 157 -8.08 14.26 -1.28
C ARG A 157 -8.73 13.83 0.03
N ILE A 158 -8.67 12.54 0.35
CA ILE A 158 -9.22 12.00 1.59
C ILE A 158 -8.65 12.72 2.83
N VAL A 159 -7.35 13.01 2.86
CA VAL A 159 -6.73 13.76 3.97
C VAL A 159 -7.25 15.20 4.04
N VAL A 160 -7.36 15.88 2.90
CA VAL A 160 -7.93 17.24 2.82
C VAL A 160 -9.37 17.25 3.31
N ASP A 161 -10.18 16.30 2.83
CA ASP A 161 -11.58 16.20 3.19
C ASP A 161 -11.75 15.88 4.68
N PHE A 162 -10.93 14.96 5.23
CA PHE A 162 -10.90 14.65 6.67
C PHE A 162 -10.68 15.88 7.55
N PHE A 163 -9.78 16.79 7.16
CA PHE A 163 -9.47 17.97 7.97
C PHE A 163 -10.35 19.19 7.68
N ASN A 164 -10.90 19.32 6.47
CA ASN A 164 -11.67 20.49 6.05
C ASN A 164 -13.20 20.29 6.14
N SER A 165 -13.68 19.05 6.13
CA SER A 165 -15.12 18.76 6.18
C SER A 165 -15.59 18.42 7.59
N GLU A 166 -16.79 18.88 7.96
CA GLU A 166 -17.35 18.63 9.29
C GLU A 166 -17.94 17.21 9.45
N ASN A 167 -18.23 16.52 8.36
CA ASN A 167 -18.96 15.23 8.35
C ASN A 167 -18.25 14.16 7.52
N VAL A 168 -16.99 13.87 7.83
CA VAL A 168 -16.29 12.72 7.21
C VAL A 168 -16.66 11.43 7.94
N GLU A 169 -17.20 10.47 7.19
CA GLU A 169 -17.53 9.16 7.72
C GLU A 169 -16.24 8.38 8.02
N ILE A 170 -16.14 7.80 9.21
CA ILE A 170 -15.05 6.90 9.59
C ILE A 170 -15.60 5.48 9.61
N ARG A 171 -14.97 4.57 8.86
CA ARG A 171 -15.37 3.15 8.80
C ARG A 171 -14.26 2.24 9.27
N ASP A 172 -14.64 1.13 9.90
CA ASP A 172 -13.75 0.01 10.10
C ASP A 172 -13.51 -0.68 8.75
N SER A 173 -12.24 -0.75 8.35
CA SER A 173 -11.83 -1.32 7.06
C SER A 173 -10.82 -2.44 7.26
N GLU A 174 -10.93 -3.49 6.46
CA GLU A 174 -10.13 -4.70 6.62
C GLU A 174 -8.65 -4.47 6.32
N VAL A 175 -7.82 -4.97 7.22
CA VAL A 175 -6.39 -5.13 7.00
C VAL A 175 -6.16 -6.58 6.56
N MET A 176 -5.82 -6.73 5.29
CA MET A 176 -5.63 -8.01 4.63
C MET A 176 -4.18 -8.12 4.21
N ASP A 177 -3.55 -9.26 4.46
CA ASP A 177 -2.23 -9.53 3.91
C ASP A 177 -2.17 -10.97 3.39
N ILE A 178 -1.20 -11.24 2.52
CA ILE A 178 -1.04 -12.56 1.94
C ILE A 178 -0.44 -13.50 2.99
N ASP A 179 -1.01 -14.69 3.11
CA ASP A 179 -0.40 -15.77 3.86
C ASP A 179 0.89 -16.20 3.15
N GLU A 180 2.02 -15.78 3.71
CA GLU A 180 3.33 -16.01 3.10
C GLU A 180 3.69 -17.50 2.97
N GLU A 181 3.22 -18.37 3.89
CA GLU A 181 3.50 -19.80 3.82
C GLU A 181 2.73 -20.43 2.65
N GLN A 182 1.46 -20.09 2.51
CA GLN A 182 0.64 -20.52 1.37
C GLN A 182 1.17 -19.95 0.06
N PHE A 183 1.66 -18.71 0.06
CA PHE A 183 2.18 -18.06 -1.13
C PHE A 183 3.50 -18.65 -1.62
N ARG A 184 4.35 -19.12 -0.69
CA ARG A 184 5.53 -19.93 -1.01
C ARG A 184 5.13 -21.28 -1.60
N ALA A 185 4.00 -21.85 -1.17
CA ALA A 185 3.40 -23.05 -1.75
C ALA A 185 2.60 -22.80 -3.05
N GLY A 186 2.64 -21.59 -3.61
CA GLY A 186 1.97 -21.25 -4.88
C GLY A 186 0.49 -20.90 -4.75
N LYS A 187 -0.06 -20.82 -3.54
CA LYS A 187 -1.46 -20.45 -3.28
C LYS A 187 -1.54 -19.02 -2.76
N VAL A 188 -2.34 -18.18 -3.41
CA VAL A 188 -2.62 -16.82 -2.92
C VAL A 188 -3.83 -16.88 -1.99
N VAL A 189 -3.58 -16.89 -0.69
CA VAL A 189 -4.62 -16.83 0.34
C VAL A 189 -4.48 -15.50 1.07
N ALA A 190 -5.49 -14.64 0.97
CA ALA A 190 -5.54 -13.42 1.77
C ALA A 190 -6.06 -13.76 3.17
N LYS A 191 -5.32 -13.36 4.20
CA LYS A 191 -5.68 -13.54 5.61
C LYS A 191 -6.10 -12.19 6.19
N LEU A 192 -7.21 -12.19 6.91
CA LEU A 192 -7.67 -11.03 7.69
C LEU A 192 -6.82 -10.92 8.96
N TYR A 193 -6.16 -9.79 9.15
CA TYR A 193 -5.38 -9.48 10.37
C TYR A 193 -6.20 -8.67 11.37
N GLY A 194 -7.10 -7.83 10.88
CA GLY A 194 -8.03 -7.07 11.70
C GLY A 194 -8.62 -5.88 10.96
N TYR A 195 -8.97 -4.85 11.71
CA TYR A 195 -9.66 -3.68 11.19
C TYR A 195 -8.99 -2.41 11.70
N MET A 196 -8.88 -1.40 10.83
CA MET A 196 -8.48 -0.05 11.20
C MET A 196 -9.56 0.95 10.81
N LYS A 197 -9.62 2.06 11.54
CA LYS A 197 -10.49 3.18 11.21
C LYS A 197 -9.95 3.94 10.02
N VAL A 198 -10.77 4.15 9.00
CA VAL A 198 -10.37 4.82 7.76
C VAL A 198 -11.38 5.92 7.44
N PRO A 199 -10.92 7.15 7.12
CA PRO A 199 -11.79 8.16 6.53
C PRO A 199 -12.34 7.67 5.19
N TYR A 200 -13.64 7.40 5.17
CA TYR A 200 -14.29 6.76 4.05
C TYR A 200 -14.91 7.78 3.12
N GLU A 201 -14.48 7.72 1.86
CA GLU A 201 -15.17 8.34 0.75
C GLU A 201 -15.36 7.33 -0.37
N GLN A 202 -16.63 7.06 -0.71
CA GLN A 202 -17.02 5.98 -1.62
C GLN A 202 -16.35 6.06 -3.00
N ALA A 203 -15.99 7.27 -3.44
CA ALA A 203 -15.31 7.50 -4.71
C ALA A 203 -13.78 7.24 -4.68
N TYR A 204 -13.17 7.19 -3.49
CA TYR A 204 -11.71 7.29 -3.34
C TYR A 204 -11.06 6.16 -2.53
N VAL A 205 -11.84 5.41 -1.74
CA VAL A 205 -11.35 4.25 -0.99
C VAL A 205 -11.41 2.99 -1.86
N GLN A 206 -10.33 2.22 -1.84
CA GLN A 206 -10.24 0.99 -2.62
C GLN A 206 -11.26 -0.03 -2.10
N SER A 207 -12.21 -0.44 -2.96
CA SER A 207 -13.09 -1.56 -2.64
C SER A 207 -12.26 -2.84 -2.49
N LEU A 208 -12.64 -3.71 -1.54
CA LEU A 208 -12.11 -5.07 -1.46
C LEU A 208 -12.08 -5.68 -2.86
N LYS A 209 -10.96 -6.31 -3.21
CA LYS A 209 -10.97 -7.34 -4.26
C LYS A 209 -11.67 -8.55 -3.66
N VAL A 210 -13.00 -8.47 -3.55
CA VAL A 210 -13.83 -9.60 -3.19
C VAL A 210 -13.68 -10.60 -4.33
N GLY A 211 -13.01 -11.73 -4.08
CA GLY A 211 -13.17 -12.89 -4.95
C GLY A 211 -14.66 -13.23 -4.96
N GLY A 212 -15.27 -13.26 -6.14
CA GLY A 212 -16.71 -13.38 -6.27
C GLY A 212 -17.19 -14.68 -5.62
N MET A 213 -18.13 -14.59 -4.68
CA MET A 213 -18.96 -15.75 -4.33
C MET A 213 -19.85 -16.04 -5.55
N TYR A 214 -19.73 -17.26 -6.07
CA TYR A 214 -20.42 -17.94 -7.20
C TYR A 214 -19.57 -18.17 -8.48
N SER A 215 -19.09 -19.42 -8.59
CA SER A 215 -18.50 -20.13 -9.75
C SER A 215 -17.40 -19.44 -10.57
N ASP A 216 -16.44 -18.80 -9.92
CA ASP A 216 -15.27 -18.18 -10.58
C ASP A 216 -14.56 -19.14 -11.55
N ASP A 217 -14.43 -20.43 -11.23
CA ASP A 217 -13.65 -21.36 -12.07
C ASP A 217 -14.27 -21.54 -13.47
N ILE A 218 -15.59 -21.70 -13.60
CA ILE A 218 -16.25 -21.88 -14.91
C ILE A 218 -16.16 -20.61 -15.76
N CYS A 219 -16.31 -19.43 -15.14
CA CYS A 219 -16.13 -18.16 -15.83
C CYS A 219 -14.67 -17.97 -16.27
N LEU A 220 -13.71 -18.31 -15.41
CA LEU A 220 -12.28 -18.23 -15.72
C LEU A 220 -11.88 -19.22 -16.82
N GLU A 221 -12.46 -20.42 -16.85
CA GLU A 221 -12.31 -21.40 -17.95
C GLU A 221 -12.79 -20.79 -19.27
N GLY A 222 -13.99 -20.20 -19.29
CA GLY A 222 -14.55 -19.56 -20.49
C GLY A 222 -13.74 -18.35 -20.97
N ILE A 223 -13.25 -17.52 -20.05
CA ILE A 223 -12.35 -16.39 -20.38
C ILE A 223 -11.04 -16.91 -20.97
N ALA A 224 -10.47 -17.97 -20.38
CA ALA A 224 -9.25 -18.57 -20.88
C ALA A 224 -9.43 -19.13 -22.30
N ASP A 225 -10.52 -19.85 -22.54
CA ASP A 225 -10.84 -20.39 -23.86
C ASP A 225 -11.01 -19.31 -24.91
N PHE A 226 -11.80 -18.28 -24.60
CA PHE A 226 -11.99 -17.16 -25.50
C PHE A 226 -10.64 -16.49 -25.85
N ILE A 227 -9.77 -16.25 -24.87
CA ILE A 227 -8.48 -15.61 -25.13
C ILE A 227 -7.60 -16.51 -26.00
N ILE A 228 -7.50 -17.81 -25.70
CA ILE A 228 -6.66 -18.77 -26.43
C ILE A 228 -7.15 -18.93 -27.88
N GLU A 229 -8.45 -19.06 -28.10
CA GLU A 229 -9.04 -19.19 -29.43
C GLU A 229 -8.83 -17.95 -30.30
N ASN A 230 -8.67 -16.77 -29.68
CA ASN A 230 -8.43 -15.50 -30.38
C ASN A 230 -6.93 -15.13 -30.44
N MET A 231 -6.02 -16.01 -30.02
CA MET A 231 -4.59 -15.80 -30.24
C MET A 231 -4.21 -16.10 -31.69
N GLU A 232 -3.44 -15.21 -32.30
CA GLU A 232 -2.98 -15.32 -33.68
C GLU A 232 -1.52 -15.75 -33.74
N ASN A 233 -1.20 -16.58 -34.74
CA ASN A 233 0.17 -16.99 -35.01
C ASN A 233 1.02 -15.80 -35.46
N GLY A 234 2.28 -15.74 -35.01
CA GLY A 234 3.23 -14.68 -35.37
C GLY A 234 3.20 -13.45 -34.46
N TYR A 235 2.33 -13.43 -33.44
CA TYR A 235 2.28 -12.38 -32.43
C TYR A 235 2.95 -12.81 -31.11
N VAL A 236 3.54 -11.84 -30.41
CA VAL A 236 4.08 -12.02 -29.07
C VAL A 236 3.09 -11.44 -28.07
N TYR A 237 2.57 -12.30 -27.19
CA TYR A 237 1.64 -11.91 -26.15
C TYR A 237 2.37 -11.73 -24.80
N LEU A 238 2.19 -10.57 -24.17
CA LEU A 238 2.69 -10.29 -22.83
C LEU A 238 1.55 -10.47 -21.82
N ILE A 239 1.64 -11.53 -21.01
CA ILE A 239 0.61 -11.86 -20.03
C ILE A 239 1.08 -11.43 -18.64
N GLY A 240 0.31 -10.54 -18.01
CA GLY A 240 0.61 -10.04 -16.66
C GLY A 240 0.25 -11.03 -15.55
N PRO A 241 0.71 -10.80 -14.31
CA PRO A 241 0.38 -11.65 -13.16
C PRO A 241 -1.10 -11.49 -12.75
N GLY A 242 -1.69 -12.56 -12.22
CA GLY A 242 -3.07 -12.57 -11.73
C GLY A 242 -3.70 -13.95 -11.78
N THR A 243 -4.75 -14.18 -11.00
CA THR A 243 -5.50 -15.45 -11.01
C THR A 243 -6.21 -15.67 -12.34
N THR A 244 -6.75 -14.61 -12.94
CA THR A 244 -7.41 -14.67 -14.26
C THR A 244 -6.44 -15.05 -15.38
N THR A 245 -5.31 -14.36 -15.47
CA THR A 245 -4.28 -14.66 -16.48
C THR A 245 -3.53 -15.96 -16.18
N GLY A 246 -3.42 -16.35 -14.91
CA GLY A 246 -2.91 -17.65 -14.50
C GLY A 246 -3.72 -18.80 -15.09
N LYS A 247 -5.05 -18.71 -15.13
CA LYS A 247 -5.92 -19.71 -15.78
C LYS A 247 -5.66 -19.85 -17.28
N VAL A 248 -5.38 -18.74 -17.98
CA VAL A 248 -5.00 -18.75 -19.40
C VAL A 248 -3.70 -19.54 -19.60
N LEU A 249 -2.67 -19.23 -18.81
CA LEU A 249 -1.36 -19.88 -18.90
C LEU A 249 -1.43 -21.36 -18.50
N GLU A 250 -2.23 -21.70 -17.48
CA GLU A 250 -2.51 -23.07 -17.07
C GLU A 250 -3.14 -23.90 -18.21
N ARG A 251 -4.18 -23.37 -18.88
CA ARG A 251 -4.83 -24.02 -20.03
C ARG A 251 -3.88 -24.21 -21.22
N MET A 252 -2.94 -23.29 -21.41
CA MET A 252 -1.89 -23.41 -22.44
C MET A 252 -0.73 -24.35 -22.05
N GLY A 253 -0.72 -24.88 -20.82
CA GLY A 253 0.38 -25.71 -20.31
C GLY A 253 1.69 -24.94 -20.12
N LEU A 254 1.62 -23.62 -19.94
CA LEU A 254 2.78 -22.75 -19.78
C LEU A 254 3.07 -22.47 -18.30
N PRO A 255 4.35 -22.30 -17.92
CA PRO A 255 4.71 -21.93 -16.56
C PRO A 255 4.22 -20.50 -16.25
N TYR A 256 3.70 -20.28 -15.05
CA TYR A 256 3.22 -18.98 -14.60
C TYR A 256 3.49 -18.72 -13.13
N THR A 257 3.33 -17.45 -12.72
CA THR A 257 3.39 -17.03 -11.32
C THR A 257 2.23 -16.10 -10.99
N LEU A 258 1.73 -16.16 -9.74
CA LEU A 258 0.67 -15.29 -9.21
C LEU A 258 1.24 -14.03 -8.57
#